data_AF-A0A316UHI6-F1
#
_entry.id   AF-A0A316UHI6-F1
#
_cell.length_a   1.000
_cell.length_b   1.000
_cell.length_c   1.000
_cell.angle_alpha   90.00
_cell.angle_beta   90.00
_cell.angle_gamma   90.00
#
_symmetry.space_group_name_H-M   'P 1'
#
loop_
_entity.id
_entity.type
_entity.pdbx_description
1 polymer ?
#
loop_
_entity_poly.entity_id
_entity_poly.type
_entity_poly.pdbx_seq_one_letter_code
_entity_poly.pdbx_strand_id
1 'polypeptide(L)'
;MDLTPTAHSSFSLLINLCSSPILARKISTPSFLSFLVGYISHPTSILADLASMLLSNLTKFDDQSSRQLIEMRTSVAGEEVGGLELLLAAFDQGASVSAGKAGEALEEMKRKVGEAGMAGKDVREAEKEVGDGERKSTCHFLASVFANVSALPLGRTFFTTPLNASLQSTLPLVRLFPYTEHPDLIRRGGCISTLKNCLFVKSLHPTLLPDPTSLTIPSTAADEPEQDSASTPPALEASSIEECDILPSLLLPLCTSTLLETLSDEEQFSLPDELQLLPDTHRAERDGALRLMLIECLLLLCTTFHGRKVMRARGVYYVVREMHKGEEEERIGEAVLRLVNLLQREESGATERDEEGGGEEGSDQRAIDELVGAEEEGEDEDLVIEEL
;
A
#
# COMPACT_ATOMS: atom_id res chain seq x y z
N MET A 1 10.00 -16.70 34.99
CA MET A 1 9.37 -17.72 34.11
C MET A 1 9.29 -17.09 32.74
N ASP A 2 9.97 -17.64 31.74
CA ASP A 2 9.86 -17.14 30.38
C ASP A 2 8.46 -17.51 29.84
N LEU A 3 7.60 -16.50 29.71
CA LEU A 3 6.21 -16.67 29.26
C LEU A 3 6.09 -16.63 27.73
N THR A 4 7.18 -16.40 27.00
CA THR A 4 7.17 -16.21 25.56
C THR A 4 6.63 -17.44 24.80
N PRO A 5 6.90 -18.70 25.19
CA PRO A 5 6.29 -19.88 24.55
C PRO A 5 4.78 -19.95 24.76
N THR A 6 4.33 -19.61 25.97
CA THR A 6 2.91 -19.52 26.28
C THR A 6 2.26 -18.41 25.45
N ALA A 7 2.92 -17.27 25.28
CA ALA A 7 2.44 -16.19 24.42
C ALA A 7 2.39 -16.62 22.95
N HIS A 8 3.39 -17.35 22.44
CA HIS A 8 3.38 -17.90 21.08
C HIS A 8 2.17 -18.82 20.89
N SER A 9 2.01 -19.85 21.73
CA SER A 9 0.86 -20.76 21.62
C SER A 9 -0.48 -20.04 21.78
N SER A 10 -0.52 -18.97 22.58
CA SER A 10 -1.73 -18.14 22.72
C SER A 10 -2.02 -17.35 21.45
N PHE A 11 -1.02 -16.74 20.81
CA PHE A 11 -1.19 -16.06 19.53
C PHE A 11 -1.60 -17.04 18.42
N SER A 12 -0.90 -18.17 18.28
CA SER A 12 -1.27 -19.27 17.37
C SER A 12 -2.73 -19.69 17.52
N LEU A 13 -3.17 -19.96 18.75
CA LEU A 13 -4.55 -20.32 19.05
C LEU A 13 -5.52 -19.20 18.66
N LEU A 14 -5.19 -17.95 19.01
CA LEU A 14 -6.05 -16.80 18.69
C LEU A 14 -6.16 -16.56 17.19
N ILE A 15 -5.07 -16.71 16.41
CA ILE A 15 -5.09 -16.61 14.95
C ILE A 15 -6.12 -17.59 14.38
N ASN A 16 -6.00 -18.86 14.77
CA ASN A 16 -6.89 -19.93 14.31
C ASN A 16 -8.33 -19.76 14.80
N LEU A 17 -8.56 -19.23 16.00
CA LEU A 17 -9.92 -18.94 16.49
C LEU A 17 -10.54 -17.72 15.81
N CYS A 18 -9.75 -16.71 15.51
CA CYS A 18 -10.19 -15.49 14.84
C CYS A 18 -10.38 -15.65 13.32
N SER A 19 -10.17 -16.85 12.79
CA SER A 19 -10.74 -17.27 11.50
C SER A 19 -12.27 -17.19 11.50
N SER A 20 -12.90 -17.34 12.67
CA SER A 20 -14.34 -17.20 12.84
C SER A 20 -14.74 -15.74 13.06
N PRO A 21 -15.62 -15.15 12.22
CA PRO A 21 -16.09 -13.77 12.38
C PRO A 21 -16.70 -13.49 13.76
N ILE A 22 -17.40 -14.47 14.33
CA ILE A 22 -18.07 -14.35 15.63
C ILE A 22 -17.04 -14.21 16.76
N LEU A 23 -15.94 -14.98 16.69
CA LEU A 23 -14.89 -14.96 17.70
C LEU A 23 -13.99 -13.74 17.52
N ALA A 24 -13.63 -13.40 16.29
CA ALA A 24 -12.90 -12.17 15.96
C ALA A 24 -13.58 -10.95 16.59
N ARG A 25 -14.88 -10.75 16.32
CA ARG A 25 -15.66 -9.64 16.90
C ARG A 25 -15.71 -9.64 18.43
N LYS A 26 -15.70 -10.80 19.08
CA LYS A 26 -15.71 -10.90 20.55
C LYS A 26 -14.34 -10.57 21.16
N ILE A 27 -13.25 -10.88 20.45
CA ILE A 27 -11.87 -10.70 20.91
C ILE A 27 -11.38 -9.28 20.65
N SER A 28 -11.85 -8.62 19.58
CA SER A 28 -11.54 -7.23 19.18
C SER A 28 -12.07 -6.15 20.14
N THR A 29 -11.76 -6.27 21.43
CA THR A 29 -12.05 -5.21 22.40
C THR A 29 -11.07 -4.05 22.22
N PRO A 30 -11.46 -2.79 22.53
CA PRO A 30 -10.57 -1.64 22.40
C PRO A 30 -9.23 -1.80 23.14
N SER A 31 -9.26 -2.38 24.35
CA SER A 31 -8.07 -2.67 25.14
C SER A 31 -7.16 -3.71 24.49
N PHE A 32 -7.75 -4.73 23.84
CA PHE A 32 -6.98 -5.78 23.18
C PHE A 32 -6.35 -5.28 21.88
N LEU A 33 -7.09 -4.50 21.08
CA LEU A 33 -6.55 -3.84 19.90
C LEU A 33 -5.41 -2.87 20.28
N SER A 34 -5.58 -2.09 21.35
CA SER A 34 -4.51 -1.20 21.85
C SER A 34 -3.28 -1.97 22.31
N PHE A 35 -3.46 -3.11 22.98
CA PHE A 35 -2.37 -4.02 23.30
C PHE A 35 -1.66 -4.54 22.04
N LEU A 36 -2.39 -5.00 21.02
CA LEU A 36 -1.81 -5.49 19.78
C LEU A 36 -1.01 -4.41 19.05
N VAL A 37 -1.60 -3.22 18.87
CA VAL A 37 -0.93 -2.07 18.24
C VAL A 37 0.34 -1.73 19.01
N GLY A 38 0.25 -1.58 20.33
CA GLY A 38 1.40 -1.36 21.19
C GLY A 38 2.45 -2.43 20.95
N TYR A 39 2.11 -3.71 21.14
CA TYR A 39 3.03 -4.83 21.03
C TYR A 39 3.73 -4.92 19.66
N ILE A 40 2.99 -4.81 18.56
CA ILE A 40 3.53 -4.84 17.18
C ILE A 40 4.49 -3.66 16.93
N SER A 41 4.15 -2.49 17.48
CA SER A 41 4.93 -1.27 17.26
C SER A 41 6.29 -1.31 17.94
N HIS A 42 6.47 -2.09 19.01
CA HIS A 42 7.77 -2.24 19.66
C HIS A 42 8.74 -3.05 18.77
N PRO A 43 9.91 -2.49 18.39
CA PRO A 43 10.85 -3.16 17.48
C PRO A 43 11.36 -4.52 17.98
N THR A 44 11.55 -4.65 19.30
CA THR A 44 12.11 -5.85 19.92
C THR A 44 11.09 -6.96 20.16
N SER A 45 9.82 -6.77 19.81
CA SER A 45 8.75 -7.76 19.98
C SER A 45 8.94 -8.95 19.04
N ILE A 46 9.33 -10.08 19.60
CA ILE A 46 9.67 -11.30 18.84
C ILE A 46 8.43 -11.92 18.18
N LEU A 47 7.24 -11.78 18.79
CA LEU A 47 5.99 -12.35 18.26
C LEU A 47 5.16 -11.32 17.48
N ALA A 48 5.75 -10.20 17.07
CA ALA A 48 5.01 -9.16 16.35
C ALA A 48 4.48 -9.64 15.00
N ASP A 49 5.13 -10.62 14.36
CA ASP A 49 4.61 -11.25 13.14
C ASP A 49 3.31 -12.01 13.40
N LEU A 50 3.26 -12.87 14.43
CA LEU A 50 2.02 -13.55 14.85
C LEU A 50 0.93 -12.56 15.29
N ALA A 51 1.31 -11.51 16.02
CA ALA A 51 0.37 -10.47 16.43
C ALA A 51 -0.20 -9.72 15.21
N SER A 52 0.60 -9.49 14.17
CA SER A 52 0.14 -8.88 12.91
C SER A 52 -0.77 -9.80 12.10
N MET A 53 -0.51 -11.11 12.08
CA MET A 53 -1.42 -12.12 11.51
C MET A 53 -2.77 -12.11 12.23
N LEU A 54 -2.75 -12.12 13.56
CA LEU A 54 -3.96 -12.04 14.37
C LEU A 54 -4.72 -10.75 14.06
N LEU A 55 -4.03 -9.61 14.03
CA LEU A 55 -4.65 -8.32 13.76
C LEU A 55 -5.31 -8.28 12.37
N SER A 56 -4.70 -8.91 11.36
CA SER A 56 -5.29 -9.06 10.02
C SER A 56 -6.62 -9.83 10.07
N ASN A 57 -6.69 -10.95 10.79
CA ASN A 57 -7.96 -11.68 10.96
C ASN A 57 -9.01 -10.84 11.72
N LEU A 58 -8.58 -10.06 12.72
CA LEU A 58 -9.49 -9.19 13.49
C LEU A 58 -10.08 -8.03 12.67
N THR A 59 -9.36 -7.53 11.66
CA THR A 59 -9.85 -6.43 10.81
C THR A 59 -10.60 -6.89 9.57
N LYS A 60 -10.55 -8.19 9.24
CA LYS A 60 -11.14 -8.73 8.02
C LYS A 60 -12.67 -8.71 8.02
N PHE A 61 -13.29 -9.19 9.09
CA PHE A 61 -14.73 -9.49 9.10
C PHE A 61 -15.61 -8.43 9.78
N ASP A 62 -15.00 -7.42 10.39
CA ASP A 62 -15.70 -6.50 11.27
C ASP A 62 -15.18 -5.07 11.10
N ASP A 63 -16.00 -4.24 10.46
CA ASP A 63 -15.79 -2.80 10.31
C ASP A 63 -15.46 -2.12 11.63
N GLN A 64 -16.06 -2.57 12.74
CA GLN A 64 -15.88 -1.93 14.04
C GLN A 64 -14.42 -2.04 14.52
N SER A 65 -13.74 -3.16 14.25
CA SER A 65 -12.33 -3.35 14.58
C SER A 65 -11.43 -2.40 13.79
N SER A 66 -11.66 -2.31 12.47
CA SER A 66 -10.95 -1.37 11.58
C SER A 66 -11.19 0.10 11.97
N ARG A 67 -12.44 0.49 12.28
CA ARG A 67 -12.79 1.83 12.78
C ARG A 67 -12.07 2.17 14.08
N GLN A 68 -12.04 1.24 15.04
CA GLN A 68 -11.32 1.44 16.30
C GLN A 68 -9.82 1.66 16.08
N LEU A 69 -9.18 0.94 15.14
CA LEU A 69 -7.76 1.16 14.82
C LEU A 69 -7.50 2.55 14.22
N ILE A 70 -8.38 3.03 13.33
CA ILE A 70 -8.27 4.36 12.71
C ILE A 70 -8.37 5.47 13.78
N GLU A 71 -9.34 5.33 14.69
CA GLU A 71 -9.63 6.32 15.75
C GLU A 71 -8.67 6.24 16.93
N MET A 72 -7.94 5.12 17.09
CA MET A 72 -7.03 4.90 18.20
C MET A 72 -5.95 5.97 18.28
N ARG A 73 -5.76 6.51 19.48
CA ARG A 73 -4.65 7.39 19.83
C ARG A 73 -3.95 6.82 21.06
N THR A 74 -2.63 6.92 21.08
CA THR A 74 -1.80 6.48 22.21
C THR A 74 -0.69 7.49 22.46
N SER A 75 -0.22 7.56 23.70
CA SER A 75 0.90 8.45 24.05
C SER A 75 2.21 7.68 23.94
N VAL A 76 3.08 8.11 23.02
CA VAL A 76 4.45 7.60 22.88
C VAL A 76 5.41 8.74 23.16
N ALA A 77 6.31 8.58 24.12
CA ALA A 77 7.26 9.61 24.54
C ALA A 77 6.63 10.98 24.90
N GLY A 78 5.35 11.02 25.27
CA GLY A 78 4.63 12.24 25.62
C GLY A 78 3.89 12.89 24.45
N GLU A 79 3.99 12.36 23.23
CA GLU A 79 3.24 12.80 22.05
C GLU A 79 2.06 11.86 21.78
N GLU A 80 0.92 12.41 21.38
CA GLU A 80 -0.22 11.59 20.94
C GLU A 80 0.00 11.17 19.48
N VAL A 81 0.06 9.86 19.25
CA VAL A 81 0.29 9.25 17.95
C VAL A 81 -0.88 8.34 17.57
N GLY A 82 -1.22 8.29 16.29
CA GLY A 82 -2.26 7.41 15.76
C GLY A 82 -1.88 5.93 15.83
N GLY A 83 -2.85 5.06 16.12
CA GLY A 83 -2.62 3.61 16.11
C GLY A 83 -2.14 3.10 14.75
N LEU A 84 -2.81 3.50 13.67
CA LEU A 84 -2.38 3.17 12.30
C LEU A 84 -1.03 3.78 11.91
N GLU A 85 -0.70 4.96 12.43
CA GLU A 85 0.59 5.60 12.18
C GLU A 85 1.74 4.79 12.79
N LEU A 86 1.54 4.26 14.01
CA LEU A 86 2.50 3.35 14.64
C LEU A 86 2.66 2.04 13.87
N LEU A 87 1.55 1.47 13.38
CA LEU A 87 1.60 0.27 12.54
C LEU A 87 2.33 0.53 11.23
N LEU A 88 2.11 1.68 10.60
CA LEU A 88 2.81 2.06 9.36
C LEU A 88 4.32 2.22 9.59
N ALA A 89 4.72 2.80 10.72
CA ALA A 89 6.14 2.86 11.12
C ALA A 89 6.74 1.46 11.37
N ALA A 90 5.99 0.56 12.03
CA ALA A 90 6.43 -0.82 12.24
C ALA A 90 6.57 -1.59 10.92
N PHE A 91 5.63 -1.37 10.00
CA PHE A 91 5.63 -1.95 8.66
C PHE A 91 6.87 -1.54 7.86
N ASP A 92 7.24 -0.25 7.88
CA ASP A 92 8.43 0.22 7.15
C ASP A 92 9.72 -0.33 7.73
N GLN A 93 9.87 -0.31 9.05
CA GLN A 93 11.02 -0.91 9.72
C GLN A 93 11.13 -2.40 9.40
N GLY A 94 10.00 -3.11 9.38
CA GLY A 94 9.94 -4.55 9.11
C GLY A 94 10.37 -4.93 7.69
N ALA A 95 10.24 -4.03 6.70
CA ALA A 95 10.65 -4.29 5.33
C ALA A 95 12.17 -4.53 5.18
N SER A 96 12.96 -3.92 6.07
CA SER A 96 14.43 -4.04 6.07
C SER A 96 14.94 -5.28 6.81
N VAL A 97 14.06 -5.99 7.53
CA VAL A 97 14.43 -7.18 8.31
C VAL A 97 14.57 -8.36 7.34
N SER A 98 15.76 -8.96 7.26
CA SER A 98 15.93 -10.17 6.49
C SER A 98 15.13 -11.32 7.11
N ALA A 99 14.39 -12.06 6.30
CA ALA A 99 13.56 -13.18 6.75
C ALA A 99 14.35 -14.22 7.60
N GLY A 100 15.66 -14.36 7.33
CA GLY A 100 16.57 -15.21 8.12
C GLY A 100 16.75 -14.74 9.57
N LYS A 101 16.89 -13.44 9.82
CA LYS A 101 17.08 -12.90 11.19
C LYS A 101 15.82 -13.07 12.06
N ALA A 102 14.64 -12.87 11.49
CA ALA A 102 13.37 -13.07 12.21
C ALA A 102 13.17 -14.55 12.57
N GLY A 103 13.44 -15.45 11.63
CA GLY A 103 13.41 -16.90 11.86
C GLY A 103 14.46 -17.37 12.88
N GLU A 104 15.68 -16.85 12.82
CA GLU A 104 16.75 -17.14 13.79
C GLU A 104 16.36 -16.70 15.21
N ALA A 105 15.76 -15.52 15.38
CA ALA A 105 15.29 -15.06 16.68
C ALA A 105 14.20 -15.97 17.26
N LEU A 106 13.28 -16.45 16.41
CA LEU A 106 12.22 -17.38 16.78
C LEU A 106 12.77 -18.78 17.11
N GLU A 107 13.72 -19.30 16.33
CA GLU A 107 14.35 -20.60 16.57
C GLU A 107 15.28 -20.57 17.80
N GLU A 108 16.02 -19.49 18.02
CA GLU A 108 16.81 -19.31 19.23
C GLU A 108 15.91 -19.28 20.48
N MET A 109 14.74 -18.65 20.39
CA MET A 109 13.71 -18.72 21.43
C MET A 109 13.25 -20.17 21.65
N LYS A 110 12.81 -20.90 20.61
CA LYS A 110 12.38 -22.31 20.73
C LYS A 110 13.47 -23.19 21.37
N ARG A 111 14.75 -22.96 21.03
CA ARG A 111 15.90 -23.65 21.61
C ARG A 111 16.09 -23.35 23.10
N LYS A 112 16.08 -22.07 23.50
CA LYS A 112 16.20 -21.66 24.92
C LYS A 112 15.11 -22.27 25.80
N VAL A 113 13.93 -22.50 25.22
CA VAL A 113 12.77 -23.10 25.89
C VAL A 113 12.95 -24.60 26.07
N GLY A 114 13.46 -25.30 25.05
CA GLY A 114 13.83 -26.71 25.15
C GLY A 114 14.89 -26.97 26.22
N GLU A 115 15.83 -26.02 26.40
CA GLU A 115 16.88 -26.09 27.41
C GLU A 115 16.38 -25.71 28.82
N ALA A 116 15.51 -24.69 28.94
CA ALA A 116 14.96 -24.24 30.23
C ALA A 116 14.00 -25.27 30.86
N GLY A 117 13.34 -26.10 30.04
CA GLY A 117 12.51 -27.23 30.51
C GLY A 117 13.26 -28.30 31.30
N MET A 118 14.60 -28.32 31.25
CA MET A 118 15.45 -29.28 31.98
C MET A 118 16.13 -28.71 33.24
N ALA A 119 16.23 -27.38 33.40
CA ALA A 119 17.18 -26.80 34.37
C ALA A 119 16.58 -25.87 35.43
N GLY A 120 15.27 -25.58 35.41
CA GLY A 120 14.55 -24.92 36.52
C GLY A 120 15.30 -23.75 37.17
N LYS A 121 15.64 -22.69 36.42
CA LYS A 121 16.34 -21.52 36.96
C LYS A 121 15.65 -20.20 36.60
N ASP A 122 15.61 -19.32 37.60
CA ASP A 122 14.95 -18.01 37.60
C ASP A 122 15.54 -17.03 36.59
N VAL A 123 14.65 -16.34 35.87
CA VAL A 123 14.96 -15.31 34.88
C VAL A 123 14.31 -14.02 35.35
N ARG A 124 15.09 -13.17 36.03
CA ARG A 124 14.77 -11.77 36.32
C ARG A 124 15.94 -10.94 35.83
N GLU A 125 16.03 -10.72 34.52
CA GLU A 125 16.90 -9.74 33.87
C GLU A 125 16.56 -9.74 32.36
N ALA A 126 15.36 -9.30 32.00
CA ALA A 126 14.95 -9.10 30.60
C ALA A 126 13.88 -8.00 30.42
N GLU A 127 13.72 -7.11 31.41
CA GLU A 127 12.70 -6.04 31.38
C GLU A 127 13.32 -4.64 31.46
N LYS A 128 14.47 -4.44 30.82
CA LYS A 128 15.12 -3.13 30.83
C LYS A 128 15.86 -2.77 29.54
N GLU A 129 15.17 -2.84 28.41
CA GLU A 129 15.53 -2.04 27.23
C GLU A 129 14.26 -1.42 26.65
N VAL A 130 13.92 -0.26 27.19
CA VAL A 130 12.94 0.65 26.63
C VAL A 130 13.66 1.42 25.52
N GLY A 131 13.32 1.13 24.26
CA GLY A 131 13.37 2.13 23.19
C GLY A 131 14.57 2.22 22.25
N ASP A 132 15.46 1.22 22.12
CA ASP A 132 16.64 1.36 21.22
C ASP A 132 17.16 0.04 20.59
N GLY A 133 16.27 -0.91 20.28
CA GLY A 133 16.65 -2.20 19.66
C GLY A 133 16.32 -2.29 18.17
N GLU A 134 17.18 -2.96 17.38
CA GLU A 134 16.89 -3.33 15.98
C GLU A 134 15.59 -4.16 15.91
N ARG A 135 14.74 -3.87 14.91
CA ARG A 135 13.47 -4.60 14.74
C ARG A 135 13.73 -6.08 14.47
N LYS A 136 12.97 -6.95 15.15
CA LYS A 136 13.11 -8.42 15.08
C LYS A 136 12.07 -9.11 14.20
N SER A 137 11.04 -8.41 13.78
CA SER A 137 9.89 -8.94 13.04
C SER A 137 9.77 -8.26 11.67
N THR A 138 9.27 -8.98 10.68
CA THR A 138 9.13 -8.44 9.32
C THR A 138 7.82 -7.69 9.08
N CYS A 139 6.80 -7.96 9.89
CA CYS A 139 5.48 -7.34 9.88
C CYS A 139 4.77 -7.36 8.51
N HIS A 140 4.99 -8.40 7.68
CA HIS A 140 4.38 -8.50 6.34
C HIS A 140 2.85 -8.42 6.38
N PHE A 141 2.21 -9.06 7.37
CA PHE A 141 0.76 -9.10 7.53
C PHE A 141 0.11 -7.76 7.90
N LEU A 142 0.88 -6.73 8.25
CA LEU A 142 0.31 -5.38 8.34
C LEU A 142 -0.17 -4.86 6.99
N ALA A 143 0.37 -5.36 5.86
CA ALA A 143 -0.15 -5.03 4.54
C ALA A 143 -1.63 -5.48 4.38
N SER A 144 -1.97 -6.67 4.87
CA SER A 144 -3.36 -7.16 4.90
C SER A 144 -4.24 -6.34 5.84
N VAL A 145 -3.70 -5.89 6.98
CA VAL A 145 -4.42 -4.96 7.87
C VAL A 145 -4.76 -3.66 7.14
N PHE A 146 -3.81 -3.09 6.39
CA PHE A 146 -4.03 -1.86 5.61
C PHE A 146 -5.04 -2.05 4.48
N ALA A 147 -5.02 -3.18 3.80
CA ALA A 147 -6.01 -3.55 2.79
C ALA A 147 -7.43 -3.58 3.42
N ASN A 148 -7.61 -4.33 4.51
CA ASN A 148 -8.90 -4.42 5.21
C ASN A 148 -9.40 -3.05 5.71
N VAL A 149 -8.49 -2.24 6.27
CA VAL A 149 -8.83 -0.91 6.79
C VAL A 149 -9.23 0.04 5.65
N SER A 150 -8.49 0.03 4.54
CA SER A 150 -8.73 0.91 3.38
C SER A 150 -9.97 0.54 2.57
N ALA A 151 -10.50 -0.67 2.71
CA ALA A 151 -11.83 -1.01 2.17
C ALA A 151 -12.93 -0.09 2.73
N LEU A 152 -12.74 0.44 3.95
CA LEU A 152 -13.65 1.40 4.56
C LEU A 152 -13.38 2.85 4.09
N PRO A 153 -14.42 3.69 3.92
CA PRO A 153 -14.25 5.11 3.59
C PRO A 153 -13.34 5.89 4.56
N LEU A 154 -13.43 5.59 5.86
CA LEU A 154 -12.59 6.20 6.88
C LEU A 154 -11.12 5.78 6.75
N GLY A 155 -10.87 4.53 6.37
CA GLY A 155 -9.51 4.04 6.12
C GLY A 155 -8.91 4.67 4.88
N ARG A 156 -9.68 4.79 3.78
CA ARG A 156 -9.23 5.57 2.60
C ARG A 156 -8.84 6.98 3.00
N THR A 157 -9.69 7.65 3.78
CA THR A 157 -9.42 9.01 4.26
C THR A 157 -8.11 9.09 5.03
N PHE A 158 -7.80 8.10 5.89
CA PHE A 158 -6.51 8.06 6.58
C PHE A 158 -5.33 8.00 5.58
N PHE A 159 -5.38 7.11 4.59
CA PHE A 159 -4.29 6.97 3.62
C PHE A 159 -4.16 8.15 2.66
N THR A 160 -5.27 8.85 2.38
CA THR A 160 -5.34 9.98 1.46
C THR A 160 -5.27 11.36 2.13
N THR A 161 -5.02 11.40 3.45
CA THR A 161 -4.87 12.65 4.20
C THR A 161 -3.45 12.75 4.79
N PRO A 162 -2.76 13.89 4.62
CA PRO A 162 -1.45 14.12 5.24
C PRO A 162 -1.50 13.97 6.77
N LEU A 163 -0.57 13.21 7.38
CA LEU A 163 -0.54 12.95 8.83
C LEU A 163 -0.23 14.19 9.68
N ASN A 164 0.53 15.15 9.13
CA ASN A 164 0.91 16.37 9.84
C ASN A 164 0.93 17.57 8.89
N ALA A 165 -0.14 18.37 8.96
CA ALA A 165 -0.33 19.56 8.13
C ALA A 165 0.76 20.64 8.29
N SER A 166 1.62 20.56 9.33
CA SER A 166 2.63 21.58 9.63
C SER A 166 4.02 21.33 9.04
N LEU A 167 4.33 20.11 8.57
CA LEU A 167 5.68 19.69 8.17
C LEU A 167 5.77 19.04 6.78
N GLN A 168 4.92 19.46 5.81
CA GLN A 168 4.91 18.86 4.46
C GLN A 168 4.75 17.33 4.53
N SER A 169 3.80 16.84 5.33
CA SER A 169 3.66 15.39 5.51
C SER A 169 3.20 14.71 4.22
N THR A 170 3.98 13.73 3.77
CA THR A 170 3.59 12.79 2.73
C THR A 170 2.31 12.04 3.11
N LEU A 171 1.51 11.72 2.11
CA LEU A 171 0.34 10.86 2.29
C LEU A 171 0.81 9.50 2.80
N PRO A 172 0.16 8.89 3.81
CA PRO A 172 0.48 7.52 4.23
C PRO A 172 0.48 6.53 3.07
N LEU A 173 -0.36 6.78 2.05
CA LEU A 173 -0.44 5.96 0.84
C LEU A 173 0.91 5.86 0.09
N VAL A 174 1.67 6.97 0.00
CA VAL A 174 2.95 7.00 -0.74
C VAL A 174 3.99 6.08 -0.12
N ARG A 175 3.94 5.87 1.20
CA ARG A 175 4.83 4.92 1.89
C ARG A 175 4.63 3.48 1.41
N LEU A 176 3.50 3.16 0.77
CA LEU A 176 3.22 1.81 0.26
C LEU A 176 3.77 1.56 -1.15
N PHE A 177 4.13 2.61 -1.89
CA PHE A 177 4.55 2.54 -3.29
C PHE A 177 5.74 1.59 -3.53
N PRO A 178 6.85 1.67 -2.77
CA PRO A 178 8.01 0.81 -3.03
C PRO A 178 7.73 -0.68 -2.79
N TYR A 179 6.66 -1.01 -2.07
CA TYR A 179 6.36 -2.37 -1.69
C TYR A 179 5.50 -3.12 -2.70
N THR A 180 5.09 -2.51 -3.82
CA THR A 180 4.46 -3.22 -4.93
C THR A 180 5.40 -4.21 -5.61
N GLU A 181 6.73 -4.07 -5.42
CA GLU A 181 7.77 -4.98 -5.92
C GLU A 181 8.49 -5.76 -4.80
N HIS A 182 7.99 -5.72 -3.56
CA HIS A 182 8.64 -6.37 -2.43
C HIS A 182 8.74 -7.90 -2.61
N PRO A 183 9.81 -8.62 -2.22
CA PRO A 183 9.91 -10.08 -2.45
C PRO A 183 8.81 -10.94 -1.81
N ASP A 184 8.28 -10.50 -0.66
CA ASP A 184 7.18 -11.16 0.06
C ASP A 184 5.79 -10.89 -0.57
N LEU A 185 5.06 -11.95 -0.88
CA LEU A 185 3.76 -11.91 -1.58
C LEU A 185 2.68 -11.18 -0.77
N ILE A 186 2.63 -11.41 0.55
CA ILE A 186 1.61 -10.82 1.43
C ILE A 186 1.80 -9.32 1.51
N ARG A 187 3.06 -8.88 1.62
CA ARG A 187 3.41 -7.46 1.62
C ARG A 187 3.03 -6.78 0.30
N ARG A 188 3.38 -7.37 -0.86
CA ARG A 188 2.99 -6.82 -2.17
C ARG A 188 1.48 -6.75 -2.31
N GLY A 189 0.79 -7.87 -2.07
CA GLY A 189 -0.65 -7.97 -2.28
C GLY A 189 -1.46 -7.00 -1.42
N GLY A 190 -1.13 -6.90 -0.13
CA GLY A 190 -1.80 -5.94 0.75
C GLY A 190 -1.52 -4.48 0.39
N CYS A 191 -0.32 -4.17 -0.13
CA CYS A 191 -0.02 -2.81 -0.63
C CYS A 191 -0.82 -2.50 -1.89
N ILE A 192 -0.81 -3.38 -2.90
CA ILE A 192 -1.57 -3.18 -4.15
C ILE A 192 -3.07 -3.07 -3.86
N SER A 193 -3.61 -3.88 -2.94
CA SER A 193 -5.00 -3.79 -2.50
C SER A 193 -5.30 -2.47 -1.80
N THR A 194 -4.41 -1.99 -0.92
CA THR A 194 -4.56 -0.67 -0.29
C THR A 194 -4.55 0.46 -1.32
N LEU A 195 -3.69 0.37 -2.34
CA LEU A 195 -3.65 1.31 -3.46
C LEU A 195 -4.97 1.29 -4.24
N LYS A 196 -5.42 0.11 -4.70
CA LYS A 196 -6.73 -0.09 -5.38
C LYS A 196 -7.85 0.56 -4.58
N ASN A 197 -7.95 0.26 -3.29
CA ASN A 197 -8.97 0.82 -2.42
C ASN A 197 -8.92 2.35 -2.36
N CYS A 198 -7.73 2.94 -2.23
CA CYS A 198 -7.59 4.40 -2.17
C CYS A 198 -7.90 5.10 -3.50
N LEU A 199 -7.83 4.41 -4.64
CA LEU A 199 -8.18 4.93 -5.96
C LEU A 199 -9.70 5.08 -6.18
N PHE A 200 -10.55 4.67 -5.24
CA PHE A 200 -11.94 5.13 -5.21
C PHE A 200 -12.06 6.62 -4.85
N VAL A 201 -11.02 7.25 -4.28
CA VAL A 201 -10.98 8.68 -3.96
C VAL A 201 -10.52 9.48 -5.18
N LYS A 202 -11.43 9.64 -6.16
CA LYS A 202 -11.14 10.30 -7.45
C LYS A 202 -10.57 11.71 -7.35
N SER A 203 -10.95 12.46 -6.31
CA SER A 203 -10.41 13.81 -6.07
C SER A 203 -8.90 13.81 -5.80
N LEU A 204 -8.31 12.66 -5.48
CA LEU A 204 -6.87 12.51 -5.27
C LEU A 204 -6.11 12.14 -6.57
N HIS A 205 -6.80 11.71 -7.64
CA HIS A 205 -6.12 11.29 -8.88
C HIS A 205 -5.18 12.36 -9.45
N PRO A 206 -5.54 13.67 -9.47
CA PRO A 206 -4.60 14.70 -9.94
C PRO A 206 -3.31 14.79 -9.11
N THR A 207 -3.40 14.51 -7.81
CA THR A 207 -2.23 14.48 -6.91
C THR A 207 -1.39 13.22 -7.12
N LEU A 208 -2.02 12.08 -7.38
CA LEU A 208 -1.35 10.78 -7.59
C LEU A 208 -0.78 10.59 -9.00
N LEU A 209 -1.30 11.34 -9.98
CA LEU A 209 -0.88 11.32 -11.37
C LEU A 209 -0.45 12.73 -11.79
N PRO A 210 0.75 13.20 -11.41
CA PRO A 210 1.22 14.51 -11.80
C PRO A 210 1.28 14.63 -13.34
N ASP A 211 0.83 15.77 -13.87
CA ASP A 211 0.94 16.06 -15.30
C ASP A 211 2.42 16.22 -15.66
N PRO A 212 2.93 15.56 -16.73
CA PRO A 212 4.33 15.66 -17.14
C PRO A 212 4.77 17.10 -17.44
N THR A 213 3.84 17.99 -17.83
CA THR A 213 4.16 19.42 -18.02
C THR A 213 4.50 20.14 -16.71
N SER A 214 3.97 19.67 -15.57
CA SER A 214 4.26 20.19 -14.24
C SER A 214 5.60 19.70 -13.68
N LEU A 215 6.18 18.62 -14.25
CA LEU A 215 7.48 18.07 -13.86
C LEU A 215 8.66 18.76 -14.55
N THR A 216 8.40 19.69 -15.47
CA THR A 216 9.45 20.53 -16.03
C THR A 216 9.89 21.58 -15.00
N ILE A 217 11.07 21.34 -14.41
CA ILE A 217 11.89 22.40 -13.80
C ILE A 217 11.89 23.57 -14.79
N PRO A 218 11.74 24.84 -14.35
CA PRO A 218 11.89 25.98 -15.24
C PRO A 218 13.34 26.04 -15.75
N SER A 219 13.62 25.29 -16.80
CA SER A 219 14.81 25.39 -17.62
C SER A 219 14.54 26.54 -18.56
N THR A 220 15.00 27.73 -18.16
CA THR A 220 15.60 28.76 -19.03
C THR A 220 15.81 30.03 -18.19
N ALA A 221 16.93 30.06 -17.45
CA ALA A 221 17.64 31.33 -17.30
C ALA A 221 18.26 31.67 -18.66
N ALA A 222 17.44 32.14 -19.59
CA ALA A 222 17.88 32.75 -20.83
C ALA A 222 17.18 34.11 -20.92
N ASP A 223 17.99 35.15 -20.77
CA ASP A 223 17.77 36.55 -21.15
C ASP A 223 16.36 37.12 -20.98
N GLU A 224 16.18 38.04 -20.01
CA GLU A 224 15.44 39.30 -20.21
C GLU A 224 15.83 40.32 -19.11
N PRO A 225 15.81 41.63 -19.40
CA PRO A 225 16.54 42.66 -18.66
C PRO A 225 15.81 43.19 -17.43
N GLU A 226 16.58 43.69 -16.46
CA GLU A 226 16.11 44.36 -15.24
C GLU A 226 15.12 45.50 -15.53
N GLN A 227 13.89 45.41 -15.01
CA GLN A 227 13.07 46.58 -14.70
C GLN A 227 12.31 46.41 -13.37
N ASP A 228 12.65 47.31 -12.45
CA ASP A 228 11.93 47.63 -11.21
C ASP A 228 10.43 47.92 -11.48
N SER A 229 9.52 47.27 -10.76
CA SER A 229 8.51 47.96 -9.93
C SER A 229 7.56 46.98 -9.23
N ALA A 230 7.14 47.41 -8.04
CA ALA A 230 6.45 46.67 -7.01
C ALA A 230 5.06 46.09 -7.37
N SER A 231 4.68 45.08 -6.58
CA SER A 231 3.35 44.48 -6.37
C SER A 231 2.92 43.32 -7.29
N THR A 232 3.43 42.13 -6.96
CA THR A 232 2.75 40.85 -7.25
C THR A 232 2.80 40.05 -5.95
N PRO A 233 1.70 39.40 -5.49
CA PRO A 233 1.78 38.52 -4.33
C PRO A 233 2.81 37.43 -4.61
N PRO A 234 3.54 36.91 -3.61
CA PRO A 234 4.42 35.79 -3.86
C PRO A 234 3.53 34.65 -4.36
N ALA A 235 3.79 34.20 -5.58
CA ALA A 235 3.37 32.89 -6.02
C ALA A 235 3.89 31.94 -4.95
N LEU A 236 2.97 31.45 -4.12
CA LEU A 236 3.21 30.41 -3.13
C LEU A 236 3.76 29.22 -3.92
N GLU A 237 5.07 29.11 -3.88
CA GLU A 237 5.89 27.92 -4.03
C GLU A 237 5.11 26.71 -4.57
N ALA A 238 5.18 26.53 -5.89
CA ALA A 238 4.95 25.24 -6.52
C ALA A 238 6.08 24.28 -6.11
N SER A 239 6.11 23.88 -4.84
CA SER A 239 7.04 22.89 -4.28
C SER A 239 6.68 22.60 -2.81
N SER A 240 5.66 21.79 -2.51
CA SER A 240 5.47 21.32 -1.13
C SER A 240 4.59 20.07 -0.96
N ILE A 241 4.49 19.21 -1.97
CA ILE A 241 4.10 17.80 -1.79
C ILE A 241 5.23 17.02 -2.44
N GLU A 242 6.00 16.26 -1.64
CA GLU A 242 6.96 15.29 -2.19
C GLU A 242 6.26 14.39 -3.22
N GLU A 243 6.98 14.03 -4.27
CA GLU A 243 6.59 13.17 -5.40
C GLU A 243 5.51 12.13 -5.05
N CYS A 244 4.24 12.47 -5.26
CA CYS A 244 3.12 11.52 -5.14
C CYS A 244 2.86 10.89 -6.52
N ASP A 245 3.85 10.28 -7.14
CA ASP A 245 3.64 9.63 -8.43
C ASP A 245 3.36 8.12 -8.26
N ILE A 246 2.10 7.74 -8.35
CA ILE A 246 1.69 6.33 -8.19
C ILE A 246 2.08 5.50 -9.42
N LEU A 247 2.26 6.12 -10.58
CA LEU A 247 2.29 5.41 -11.86
C LEU A 247 3.47 4.43 -11.98
N PRO A 248 4.72 4.78 -11.61
CA PRO A 248 5.83 3.82 -11.62
C PRO A 248 5.54 2.58 -10.77
N SER A 249 4.96 2.77 -9.59
CA SER A 249 4.64 1.71 -8.63
C SER A 249 3.60 0.72 -9.16
N LEU A 250 2.70 1.17 -10.06
CA LEU A 250 1.71 0.31 -10.70
C LEU A 250 2.25 -0.35 -11.98
N LEU A 251 3.13 0.33 -12.73
CA LEU A 251 3.61 -0.17 -14.01
C LEU A 251 4.83 -1.07 -13.89
N LEU A 252 5.77 -0.79 -12.98
CA LEU A 252 6.98 -1.58 -12.79
C LEU A 252 6.66 -3.07 -12.63
N PRO A 253 5.73 -3.52 -11.75
CA PRO A 253 5.44 -4.94 -11.61
C PRO A 253 4.81 -5.57 -12.87
N LEU A 254 4.33 -4.79 -13.85
CA LEU A 254 3.80 -5.29 -15.12
C LEU A 254 4.88 -5.41 -16.21
N CYS A 255 6.08 -4.90 -15.96
CA CYS A 255 7.16 -4.82 -16.93
C CYS A 255 8.10 -6.03 -16.89
N THR A 256 8.66 -6.38 -18.05
CA THR A 256 9.79 -7.31 -18.14
C THR A 256 11.06 -6.53 -18.50
N SER A 257 12.24 -7.07 -18.19
CA SER A 257 13.52 -6.44 -18.56
C SER A 257 13.68 -6.17 -20.06
N THR A 258 12.95 -6.91 -20.90
CA THR A 258 12.96 -6.77 -22.37
C THR A 258 11.94 -5.75 -22.88
N LEU A 259 11.19 -5.06 -22.01
CA LEU A 259 10.14 -4.13 -22.43
C LEU A 259 10.66 -3.12 -23.46
N LEU A 260 11.75 -2.42 -23.13
CA LEU A 260 12.28 -1.33 -23.96
C LEU A 260 12.75 -1.82 -25.35
N GLU A 261 13.20 -3.07 -25.47
CA GLU A 261 13.62 -3.65 -26.75
C GLU A 261 12.46 -3.77 -27.76
N THR A 262 11.22 -3.77 -27.27
CA THR A 262 10.01 -3.90 -28.08
C THR A 262 9.39 -2.57 -28.50
N LEU A 263 9.86 -1.46 -27.91
CA LEU A 263 9.28 -0.12 -28.05
C LEU A 263 10.13 0.75 -28.98
N SER A 264 9.48 1.67 -29.70
CA SER A 264 10.21 2.70 -30.45
C SER A 264 10.84 3.75 -29.51
N ASP A 265 11.83 4.51 -29.98
CA ASP A 265 12.49 5.56 -29.17
C ASP A 265 11.48 6.59 -28.63
N GLU A 266 10.46 6.93 -29.43
CA GLU A 266 9.39 7.86 -29.02
C GLU A 266 8.49 7.24 -27.93
N GLU A 267 8.15 5.95 -28.06
CA GLU A 267 7.37 5.22 -27.05
C GLU A 267 8.16 5.14 -25.73
N GLN A 268 9.46 4.82 -25.79
CA GLN A 268 10.34 4.74 -24.63
C GLN A 268 10.46 6.08 -23.90
N PHE A 269 10.62 7.19 -24.63
CA PHE A 269 10.75 8.52 -24.05
C PHE A 269 9.48 9.00 -23.34
N SER A 270 8.32 8.43 -23.69
CA SER A 270 7.05 8.75 -23.01
C SER A 270 6.87 8.06 -21.66
N LEU A 271 7.65 7.01 -21.37
CA LEU A 271 7.52 6.23 -20.13
C LEU A 271 8.07 7.01 -18.93
N PRO A 272 7.60 6.73 -17.70
CA PRO A 272 8.26 7.20 -16.48
C PRO A 272 9.75 6.81 -16.45
N ASP A 273 10.58 7.64 -15.83
CA ASP A 273 12.04 7.47 -15.81
C ASP A 273 12.46 6.12 -15.20
N GLU A 274 11.73 5.64 -14.21
CA GLU A 274 11.97 4.34 -13.56
C GLU A 274 11.83 3.18 -14.56
N LEU A 275 10.92 3.30 -15.53
CA LEU A 275 10.70 2.29 -16.56
C LEU A 275 11.71 2.39 -17.72
N GLN A 276 12.35 3.55 -17.89
CA GLN A 276 13.40 3.73 -18.90
C GLN A 276 14.73 3.09 -18.48
N LEU A 277 14.89 2.77 -17.19
CA LEU A 277 16.14 2.26 -16.61
C LEU A 277 15.93 0.92 -15.87
N LEU A 278 15.22 -0.01 -16.50
CA LEU A 278 15.01 -1.34 -15.93
C LEU A 278 16.31 -2.16 -15.86
N PRO A 279 16.60 -2.82 -14.73
CA PRO A 279 17.73 -3.73 -14.64
C PRO A 279 17.44 -5.03 -15.42
N ASP A 280 18.50 -5.69 -15.93
CA ASP A 280 18.39 -6.98 -16.65
C ASP A 280 17.75 -8.11 -15.81
N THR A 281 17.77 -7.95 -14.48
CA THR A 281 17.16 -8.87 -13.52
C THR A 281 15.69 -8.62 -13.27
N HIS A 282 15.12 -7.51 -13.76
CA HIS A 282 13.72 -7.15 -13.56
C HIS A 282 12.78 -8.19 -14.18
N ARG A 283 11.74 -8.58 -13.45
CA ARG A 283 10.74 -9.56 -13.89
C ARG A 283 9.35 -9.04 -13.54
N ALA A 284 8.39 -9.31 -14.42
CA ALA A 284 7.00 -9.02 -14.13
C ALA A 284 6.50 -9.85 -12.93
N GLU A 285 5.45 -9.36 -12.28
CA GLU A 285 4.70 -10.05 -11.25
C GLU A 285 4.22 -11.40 -11.79
N ARG A 286 4.39 -12.42 -10.97
CA ARG A 286 4.09 -13.81 -11.32
C ARG A 286 2.70 -14.22 -10.87
N ASP A 287 2.19 -13.57 -9.83
CA ASP A 287 0.88 -13.84 -9.28
C ASP A 287 -0.20 -13.18 -10.15
N GLY A 288 -1.11 -14.00 -10.68
CA GLY A 288 -2.22 -13.57 -11.53
C GLY A 288 -3.17 -12.58 -10.87
N ALA A 289 -3.50 -12.81 -9.60
CA ALA A 289 -4.41 -11.94 -8.85
C ALA A 289 -3.78 -10.56 -8.64
N LEU A 290 -2.48 -10.50 -8.33
CA LEU A 290 -1.78 -9.22 -8.20
C LEU A 290 -1.67 -8.47 -9.53
N ARG A 291 -1.41 -9.19 -10.64
CA ARG A 291 -1.44 -8.60 -11.99
C ARG A 291 -2.81 -8.01 -12.32
N LEU A 292 -3.89 -8.75 -12.05
CA LEU A 292 -5.25 -8.26 -12.24
C LEU A 292 -5.49 -6.98 -11.43
N MET A 293 -5.14 -6.99 -10.15
CA MET A 293 -5.36 -5.85 -9.24
C MET A 293 -4.59 -4.60 -9.67
N LEU A 294 -3.40 -4.74 -10.25
CA LEU A 294 -2.64 -3.62 -10.85
C LEU A 294 -3.37 -3.05 -12.06
N ILE A 295 -3.94 -3.89 -12.93
CA ILE A 295 -4.77 -3.43 -14.07
C ILE A 295 -6.04 -2.75 -13.60
N GLU A 296 -6.67 -3.24 -12.51
CA GLU A 296 -7.82 -2.58 -11.89
C GLU A 296 -7.47 -1.21 -11.31
N CYS A 297 -6.28 -1.04 -10.72
CA CYS A 297 -5.79 0.28 -10.30
C CYS A 297 -5.73 1.25 -11.49
N LEU A 298 -5.20 0.81 -12.63
CA LEU A 298 -5.16 1.62 -13.86
C LEU A 298 -6.58 1.91 -14.40
N LEU A 299 -7.51 0.96 -14.31
CA LEU A 299 -8.92 1.17 -14.67
C LEU A 299 -9.58 2.23 -13.77
N LEU A 300 -9.35 2.17 -12.45
CA LEU A 300 -9.84 3.17 -11.51
C LEU A 300 -9.27 4.56 -11.84
N LEU A 301 -8.00 4.67 -12.19
CA LEU A 301 -7.42 5.95 -12.62
C LEU A 301 -8.07 6.47 -13.92
N CYS A 302 -8.45 5.57 -14.84
CA CYS A 302 -9.14 5.89 -16.10
C CYS A 302 -10.57 6.42 -15.92
N THR A 303 -11.14 6.33 -14.72
CA THR A 303 -12.46 6.88 -14.40
C THR A 303 -12.53 8.40 -14.57
N THR A 304 -11.38 9.07 -14.40
CA THR A 304 -11.26 10.53 -14.52
C THR A 304 -10.66 10.93 -15.87
N PHE A 305 -11.09 12.06 -16.41
CA PHE A 305 -10.47 12.65 -17.61
C PHE A 305 -8.97 12.90 -17.41
N HIS A 306 -8.60 13.50 -16.28
CA HIS A 306 -7.21 13.73 -15.90
C HIS A 306 -6.38 12.44 -15.95
N GLY A 307 -6.87 11.37 -15.31
CA GLY A 307 -6.19 10.08 -15.31
C GLY A 307 -5.99 9.51 -16.71
N ARG A 308 -7.01 9.54 -17.58
CA ARG A 308 -6.87 9.11 -18.98
C ARG A 308 -5.87 9.95 -19.76
N LYS A 309 -5.92 11.28 -19.62
CA LYS A 309 -5.01 12.22 -20.28
C LYS A 309 -3.55 11.93 -19.88
N VAL A 310 -3.28 11.83 -18.58
CA VAL A 310 -1.92 11.60 -18.07
C VAL A 310 -1.42 10.20 -18.41
N MET A 311 -2.23 9.15 -18.25
CA MET A 311 -1.83 7.79 -18.60
C MET A 311 -1.56 7.60 -20.09
N ARG A 312 -2.31 8.28 -20.97
CA ARG A 312 -2.00 8.35 -22.40
C ARG A 312 -0.64 9.01 -22.66
N ALA A 313 -0.41 10.18 -22.04
CA ALA A 313 0.81 10.94 -22.22
C ALA A 313 2.06 10.21 -21.68
N ARG A 314 1.88 9.36 -20.67
CA ARG A 314 2.96 8.64 -19.98
C ARG A 314 3.12 7.18 -20.42
N GLY A 315 2.61 6.85 -21.61
CA GLY A 315 2.88 5.57 -22.27
C GLY A 315 2.29 4.32 -21.61
N VAL A 316 1.25 4.44 -20.76
CA VAL A 316 0.60 3.29 -20.10
C VAL A 316 0.12 2.26 -21.10
N TYR A 317 -0.42 2.72 -22.24
CA TYR A 317 -0.84 1.85 -23.34
C TYR A 317 0.27 0.91 -23.82
N TYR A 318 1.51 1.40 -23.91
CA TYR A 318 2.65 0.61 -24.41
C TYR A 318 2.99 -0.51 -23.43
N VAL A 319 3.01 -0.21 -22.13
CA VAL A 319 3.26 -1.22 -21.08
C VAL A 319 2.21 -2.33 -21.12
N VAL A 320 0.91 -1.97 -21.11
CA VAL A 320 -0.16 -2.97 -21.07
C VAL A 320 -0.30 -3.75 -22.38
N ARG A 321 0.04 -3.13 -23.52
CA ARG A 321 0.10 -3.81 -24.82
C ARG A 321 1.14 -4.92 -24.81
N GLU A 322 2.34 -4.65 -24.31
CA GLU A 322 3.42 -5.64 -24.26
C GLU A 322 3.14 -6.71 -23.20
N MET A 323 2.63 -6.34 -22.03
CA MET A 323 2.20 -7.28 -21.00
C MET A 323 1.14 -8.26 -21.53
N HIS A 324 0.14 -7.77 -22.27
CA HIS A 324 -0.95 -8.59 -22.80
C HIS A 324 -0.49 -9.68 -23.77
N LYS A 325 0.63 -9.49 -24.50
CA LYS A 325 1.16 -10.49 -25.44
C LYS A 325 1.58 -11.79 -24.75
N GLY A 326 2.00 -11.69 -23.49
CA GLY A 326 2.43 -12.83 -22.66
C GLY A 326 1.38 -13.25 -21.64
N GLU A 327 0.18 -12.67 -21.67
CA GLU A 327 -0.87 -12.99 -20.70
C GLU A 327 -1.64 -14.24 -21.11
N GLU A 328 -1.76 -15.19 -20.18
CA GLU A 328 -2.47 -16.45 -20.38
C GLU A 328 -3.86 -16.44 -19.72
N GLU A 329 -4.07 -15.57 -18.72
CA GLU A 329 -5.31 -15.51 -17.97
C GLU A 329 -6.36 -14.63 -18.66
N GLU A 330 -7.47 -15.23 -19.08
CA GLU A 330 -8.55 -14.57 -19.82
C GLU A 330 -9.11 -13.34 -19.09
N ARG A 331 -9.27 -13.44 -17.77
CA ARG A 331 -9.78 -12.32 -16.94
C ARG A 331 -8.87 -11.09 -17.01
N ILE A 332 -7.56 -11.29 -16.93
CA ILE A 332 -6.58 -10.20 -17.05
C ILE A 332 -6.63 -9.64 -18.47
N GLY A 333 -6.72 -10.50 -19.48
CA GLY A 333 -6.91 -10.10 -20.88
C GLY A 333 -8.14 -9.21 -21.09
N GLU A 334 -9.29 -9.57 -20.52
CA GLU A 334 -10.50 -8.75 -20.56
C GLU A 334 -10.32 -7.39 -19.88
N ALA A 335 -9.69 -7.36 -18.70
CA ALA A 335 -9.42 -6.13 -17.95
C ALA A 335 -8.51 -5.19 -18.76
N VAL A 336 -7.46 -5.73 -19.40
CA VAL A 336 -6.57 -4.96 -20.28
C VAL A 336 -7.32 -4.41 -21.49
N LEU A 337 -8.18 -5.20 -22.14
CA LEU A 337 -8.97 -4.72 -23.28
C LEU A 337 -9.89 -3.57 -22.87
N ARG A 338 -10.52 -3.63 -21.70
CA ARG A 338 -11.33 -2.53 -21.15
C ARG A 338 -10.47 -1.28 -20.92
N LEU A 339 -9.29 -1.45 -20.32
CA LEU A 339 -8.36 -0.35 -20.06
C LEU A 339 -7.94 0.34 -21.38
N VAL A 340 -7.57 -0.45 -22.39
CA VAL A 340 -7.19 0.06 -23.71
C VAL A 340 -8.37 0.81 -24.36
N ASN A 341 -9.59 0.26 -24.29
CA ASN A 341 -10.77 0.92 -24.85
C ASN A 341 -11.04 2.29 -24.22
N LEU A 342 -10.79 2.44 -22.92
CA LEU A 342 -10.92 3.73 -22.22
C LEU A 342 -9.81 4.71 -22.60
N LEU A 343 -8.56 4.22 -22.69
CA LEU A 343 -7.41 5.05 -23.07
C LEU A 343 -7.49 5.52 -24.53
N GLN A 344 -8.01 4.71 -25.45
CA GLN A 344 -8.08 5.02 -26.88
C GLN A 344 -9.31 5.84 -27.29
N ARG A 345 -10.23 6.10 -26.36
CA ARG A 345 -11.47 6.81 -26.67
C ARG A 345 -11.21 8.30 -26.89
N GLU A 346 -11.91 8.88 -27.88
CA GLU A 346 -11.94 10.33 -28.03
C GLU A 346 -12.74 10.96 -26.89
N GLU A 347 -12.17 12.00 -26.29
CA GLU A 347 -12.83 12.76 -25.23
C GLU A 347 -13.93 13.62 -25.84
N SER A 348 -15.09 13.62 -25.20
CA SER A 348 -16.20 14.49 -25.58
C SER A 348 -16.23 15.70 -24.66
N GLY A 349 -16.81 16.83 -25.08
CA GLY A 349 -16.93 18.00 -24.19
C GLY A 349 -17.74 17.75 -22.90
N ALA A 350 -18.41 16.59 -22.77
CA ALA A 350 -19.00 16.13 -21.51
C ALA A 350 -17.96 15.49 -20.57
N THR A 351 -17.00 14.71 -21.10
CA THR A 351 -15.93 14.09 -20.31
C THR A 351 -14.86 15.09 -19.88
N GLU A 352 -14.66 16.17 -20.64
CA GLU A 352 -13.79 17.29 -20.25
C GLU A 352 -14.34 18.07 -19.04
N ARG A 353 -15.66 18.05 -18.82
CA ARG A 353 -16.33 18.77 -17.70
C ARG A 353 -16.41 17.98 -16.40
N ASP A 354 -16.01 16.71 -16.38
CA ASP A 354 -15.96 15.91 -15.15
C ASP A 354 -14.96 16.48 -14.12
N GLU A 355 -14.06 17.37 -14.55
CA GLU A 355 -13.16 18.13 -13.68
C GLU A 355 -13.88 19.17 -12.79
N GLU A 356 -15.07 19.67 -13.15
CA GLU A 356 -15.74 20.78 -12.44
C GLU A 356 -16.76 20.33 -11.37
N GLY A 357 -16.87 19.03 -11.11
CA GLY A 357 -17.66 18.48 -10.00
C GLY A 357 -19.16 18.32 -10.30
N GLY A 358 -19.62 17.06 -10.26
CA GLY A 358 -21.04 16.71 -10.18
C GLY A 358 -21.70 16.16 -11.45
N GLY A 359 -20.93 15.61 -12.40
CA GLY A 359 -21.50 14.83 -13.51
C GLY A 359 -22.16 13.52 -13.04
N GLU A 360 -23.27 13.13 -13.66
CA GLU A 360 -23.85 11.79 -13.48
C GLU A 360 -22.79 10.73 -13.75
N GLU A 361 -22.67 9.72 -12.89
CA GLU A 361 -21.82 8.55 -13.14
C GLU A 361 -22.14 7.98 -14.53
N GLY A 362 -21.19 8.11 -15.46
CA GLY A 362 -21.34 7.55 -16.80
C GLY A 362 -21.54 6.03 -16.76
N SER A 363 -22.15 5.45 -17.80
CA SER A 363 -22.34 3.99 -17.90
C SER A 363 -21.05 3.21 -17.70
N ASP A 364 -19.94 3.75 -18.20
CA ASP A 364 -18.63 3.10 -18.12
C ASP A 364 -18.07 3.18 -16.69
N GLN A 365 -18.41 4.25 -15.96
CA GLN A 365 -18.04 4.36 -14.55
C GLN A 365 -18.70 3.27 -13.72
N ARG A 366 -20.02 3.11 -13.88
CA ARG A 366 -20.75 2.08 -13.15
C ARG A 366 -20.27 0.69 -13.52
N ALA A 367 -19.98 0.44 -14.80
CA ALA A 367 -19.41 -0.84 -15.22
C ALA A 367 -18.04 -1.10 -14.59
N ILE A 368 -17.16 -0.08 -14.48
CA ILE A 368 -15.87 -0.21 -13.80
C ILE A 368 -16.07 -0.46 -12.30
N ASP A 369 -16.91 0.33 -11.63
CA ASP A 369 -17.15 0.18 -10.20
C ASP A 369 -17.83 -1.16 -9.86
N GLU A 370 -18.75 -1.64 -10.71
CA GLU A 370 -19.36 -2.96 -10.60
C GLU A 370 -18.34 -4.08 -10.83
N LEU A 371 -17.44 -3.95 -11.81
CA LEU A 371 -16.39 -4.95 -12.05
C LEU A 371 -15.37 -4.98 -10.92
N VAL A 372 -14.83 -3.83 -10.56
CA VAL A 372 -13.77 -3.70 -9.55
C VAL A 372 -14.31 -3.96 -8.13
N GLY A 373 -15.61 -3.70 -7.89
CA GLY A 373 -16.28 -3.87 -6.60
C GLY A 373 -17.05 -5.19 -6.41
N ALA A 374 -17.51 -5.88 -7.47
CA ALA A 374 -18.18 -7.18 -7.34
C ALA A 374 -17.21 -8.33 -7.00
N GLU A 375 -15.91 -8.13 -7.18
CA GLU A 375 -14.89 -9.16 -6.94
C GLU A 375 -14.48 -9.27 -5.46
N GLU A 376 -14.77 -8.26 -4.62
CA GLU A 376 -14.53 -8.34 -3.17
C GLU A 376 -15.40 -9.42 -2.49
N GLU A 377 -16.59 -9.72 -3.02
CA GLU A 377 -17.50 -10.69 -2.38
C GLU A 377 -17.14 -12.17 -2.63
N GLY A 378 -16.23 -12.47 -3.58
CA GLY A 378 -15.96 -13.84 -4.05
C GLY A 378 -14.61 -14.45 -3.66
N GLU A 379 -13.59 -13.64 -3.40
CA GLU A 379 -12.21 -14.10 -3.11
C GLU A 379 -11.85 -14.04 -1.61
N ASP A 380 -12.69 -13.40 -0.80
CA ASP A 380 -12.47 -13.23 0.64
C ASP A 380 -12.59 -14.52 1.46
N GLU A 381 -13.16 -15.60 0.91
CA GLU A 381 -13.25 -16.88 1.63
C GLU A 381 -11.86 -17.54 1.85
N ASP A 382 -10.88 -17.30 0.96
CA ASP A 382 -9.57 -17.98 0.97
C ASP A 382 -8.46 -17.20 1.73
N LEU A 383 -8.69 -15.95 2.12
CA LEU A 383 -7.67 -15.10 2.77
C LEU A 383 -7.64 -15.21 4.31
N VAL A 384 -8.23 -16.26 4.89
CA VAL A 384 -8.22 -16.44 6.34
C VAL A 384 -6.88 -17.05 6.75
N ILE A 385 -6.17 -16.33 7.60
CA ILE A 385 -4.82 -16.74 7.98
C ILE A 385 -4.94 -17.77 9.10
N GLU A 386 -4.53 -19.00 8.80
CA GLU A 386 -4.36 -20.06 9.78
C GLU A 386 -2.86 -20.26 10.05
N GLU A 387 -2.51 -20.53 11.31
CA GLU A 387 -1.18 -20.95 11.71
C GLU A 387 -1.19 -22.48 11.93
N LEU A 388 -0.37 -23.20 11.16
CA LEU A 388 -0.35 -24.66 11.05
C LEU A 388 0.60 -25.35 12.04
#